data_AF-A0A7G5XG42-F1
#
_entry.id   AF-A0A7G5XG42-F1
#
_cell.length_a   1.000
_cell.length_b   1.000
_cell.length_c   1.000
_cell.angle_alpha   90.00
_cell.angle_beta   90.00
_cell.angle_gamma   90.00
#
_symmetry.space_group_name_H-M   'P 1'
#
loop_
_entity.id
_entity.type
_entity.pdbx_description
1 polymer ?
#
loop_
_entity_poly.entity_id
_entity_poly.type
_entity_poly.pdbx_seq_one_letter_code
_entity_poly.pdbx_strand_id
1 'polypeptide(L)' 'MSGMEPEAQDFLKRIVQTVSMGILFLLLHMTFGLYLNWGFFEGAPGMGNIIYYIVFLASFAGLIYFYYKLWKGKL' A
#
# COMPACT_ATOMS: atom_id res chain seq x y z
N MET A 1 -27.07 19.16 -16.46
CA MET A 1 -26.56 17.87 -15.93
C MET A 1 -26.41 18.02 -14.43
N SER A 2 -27.10 17.18 -13.65
CA SER A 2 -26.93 17.13 -12.19
C SER A 2 -25.52 16.64 -11.88
N GLY A 3 -24.60 17.58 -11.63
CA GLY A 3 -23.26 17.25 -11.14
C GLY A 3 -23.35 16.65 -9.75
N MET A 4 -22.51 15.66 -9.46
CA MET A 4 -22.39 15.12 -8.11
C MET A 4 -21.94 16.22 -7.15
N GLU A 5 -22.48 16.20 -5.93
CA GLU A 5 -22.10 17.16 -4.90
C GLU A 5 -20.59 17.12 -4.65
N PRO A 6 -19.90 18.27 -4.57
CA PRO A 6 -18.44 18.32 -4.47
C PRO A 6 -17.88 17.49 -3.30
N GLU A 7 -18.61 17.42 -2.20
CA GLU A 7 -18.25 16.62 -1.02
C GLU A 7 -18.31 15.12 -1.29
N ALA A 8 -19.39 14.64 -1.92
CA ALA A 8 -19.52 13.25 -2.33
C ALA A 8 -18.41 12.86 -3.33
N GLN A 9 -18.05 13.77 -4.23
CA GLN A 9 -16.95 13.54 -5.18
C GLN A 9 -15.59 13.40 -4.49
N ASP A 10 -15.31 14.26 -3.51
CA ASP A 10 -14.06 14.22 -2.73
C ASP A 10 -13.97 12.95 -1.88
N PHE A 11 -15.09 12.53 -1.27
CA PHE A 11 -15.16 11.29 -0.51
C PHE A 11 -14.89 10.04 -1.38
N LEU A 12 -15.56 9.93 -2.53
CA LEU A 12 -15.33 8.81 -3.45
C LEU A 12 -13.90 8.77 -3.99
N LYS A 13 -13.29 9.93 -4.30
CA LYS A 13 -11.88 10.00 -4.70
C LYS A 13 -10.96 9.44 -3.62
N ARG A 14 -11.21 9.74 -2.34
CA ARG A 14 -10.41 9.22 -1.23
C ARG A 14 -10.59 7.72 -1.03
N ILE A 15 -11.80 7.19 -1.21
CA ILE A 15 -12.04 5.73 -1.23
C ILE A 15 -11.24 5.09 -2.35
N VAL A 16 -11.34 5.61 -3.57
CA VAL A 16 -10.60 5.08 -4.73
C VAL A 16 -9.11 5.11 -4.46
N GLN A 17 -8.55 6.22 -3.97
CA GLN A 17 -7.14 6.33 -3.62
C GLN A 17 -6.73 5.32 -2.53
N THR A 18 -7.58 5.10 -1.53
CA THR A 18 -7.33 4.12 -0.48
C THR A 18 -7.23 2.71 -1.07
N VAL A 19 -8.24 2.30 -1.84
CA VAL A 19 -8.32 0.97 -2.45
C VAL A 19 -7.19 0.76 -3.47
N SER A 20 -6.96 1.72 -4.37
CA SER A 20 -5.91 1.63 -5.39
C SER A 20 -4.52 1.48 -4.79
N MET A 21 -4.19 2.26 -3.76
CA MET A 21 -2.88 2.14 -3.10
C MET A 21 -2.74 0.83 -2.33
N GLY A 22 -3.82 0.31 -1.76
CA GLY A 22 -3.81 -0.98 -1.07
C GLY A 22 -3.59 -2.14 -2.04
N ILE A 23 -4.29 -2.11 -3.19
CA ILE A 23 -4.11 -3.09 -4.27
C ILE A 23 -2.68 -3.01 -4.81
N LEU A 24 -2.14 -1.81 -5.07
CA LEU A 24 -0.77 -1.65 -5.53
C LEU A 24 0.24 -2.24 -4.54
N PHE A 25 0.07 -1.97 -3.24
CA PHE A 25 0.90 -2.53 -2.20
C PHE A 25 0.86 -4.07 -2.20
N LEU A 26 -0.33 -4.65 -2.29
CA LEU A 26 -0.51 -6.10 -2.37
C LEU A 26 0.13 -6.69 -3.63
N LEU A 27 -0.10 -6.10 -4.80
CA LEU A 27 0.46 -6.61 -6.06
C LEU A 27 1.99 -6.62 -6.04
N LEU A 28 2.62 -5.54 -5.55
CA LEU A 28 4.07 -5.47 -5.42
C LEU A 28 4.58 -6.57 -4.50
N HIS A 29 4.01 -6.69 -3.29
CA HIS A 29 4.53 -7.64 -2.30
C HIS A 29 4.17 -9.09 -2.58
N MET A 30 3.06 -9.38 -3.27
CA MET A 30 2.81 -10.70 -3.83
C MET A 30 3.82 -11.04 -4.92
N THR A 31 4.17 -10.09 -5.79
CA THR A 31 5.15 -10.33 -6.86
C THR A 31 6.55 -10.57 -6.29
N PHE A 32 7.06 -9.65 -5.46
CA PHE A 32 8.42 -9.80 -4.93
C PHE A 32 8.50 -10.84 -3.82
N GLY A 33 7.57 -10.81 -2.86
CA GLY A 33 7.59 -11.70 -1.70
C GLY A 33 7.26 -13.14 -2.05
N LEU A 34 6.21 -13.35 -2.85
CA LEU A 34 5.74 -14.69 -3.18
C LEU A 34 6.29 -15.19 -4.51
N TYR A 35 6.01 -14.50 -5.62
CA TYR A 35 6.36 -15.00 -6.96
C TYR A 35 7.87 -15.10 -7.19
N LEU A 36 8.64 -14.13 -6.71
CA LEU A 36 10.10 -14.16 -6.76
C LEU A 36 10.75 -14.81 -5.54
N ASN A 37 9.94 -15.32 -4.60
CA ASN A 37 10.35 -15.97 -3.35
C ASN A 37 11.20 -15.11 -2.38
N TRP A 38 11.22 -13.78 -2.51
CA TRP A 38 12.03 -12.95 -1.59
C TRP A 38 11.50 -12.93 -0.16
N GLY A 39 10.25 -13.36 0.06
CA GLY A 39 9.64 -13.52 1.37
C GLY A 39 9.90 -14.87 2.04
N PHE A 40 10.57 -15.82 1.38
CA PHE A 40 10.84 -17.15 1.92
C PHE A 40 12.31 -17.35 2.24
N PHE A 41 12.59 -18.02 3.35
CA PHE A 41 13.95 -18.39 3.77
C PHE A 41 14.24 -19.85 3.40
N GLU A 42 15.23 -20.09 2.55
CA GLU A 42 15.71 -21.44 2.25
C GLU A 42 16.80 -21.83 3.27
N GLY A 43 16.37 -22.23 4.47
CA GLY A 43 17.24 -22.66 5.58
C GLY A 43 17.74 -21.51 6.45
N ALA A 44 18.31 -20.46 5.87
CA ALA A 44 18.75 -19.26 6.60
C ALA A 44 18.38 -17.96 5.86
N PRO A 45 18.20 -16.83 6.57
CA PRO A 45 17.96 -15.54 5.92
C PRO A 45 19.10 -15.13 5.00
N GLY A 46 18.81 -15.02 3.70
CA GLY A 46 19.74 -14.46 2.72
C GLY A 46 19.68 -12.94 2.70
N MET A 47 20.69 -12.31 2.10
CA MET A 47 20.76 -10.85 1.94
C MET A 47 19.53 -10.29 1.21
N GLY A 48 19.02 -11.01 0.19
CA GLY A 48 17.82 -10.61 -0.55
C GLY A 48 16.58 -10.53 0.33
N ASN A 49 16.41 -11.48 1.27
CA ASN A 49 15.27 -11.47 2.18
C ASN A 49 15.35 -10.29 3.16
N ILE A 50 16.54 -10.00 3.68
CA ILE A 50 16.74 -8.87 4.60
C ILE A 50 16.35 -7.55 3.91
N ILE A 51 16.84 -7.34 2.68
CA ILE A 51 16.49 -6.16 1.88
C ILE A 51 14.97 -6.12 1.63
N TYR A 52 14.37 -7.25 1.26
CA TYR A 52 12.92 -7.35 1.04
C TYR A 52 12.13 -6.92 2.27
N TYR A 53 12.44 -7.44 3.46
CA TYR A 53 11.71 -7.10 4.68
C TYR A 53 11.91 -5.64 5.11
N ILE A 54 13.09 -5.07 4.91
CA ILE A 54 13.32 -3.62 5.15
C ILE A 54 12.42 -2.79 4.23
N VAL A 55 12.39 -3.11 2.94
CA VAL A 55 11.54 -2.41 1.95
C VAL A 55 10.05 -2.62 2.26
N PHE A 56 9.65 -3.84 2.65
CA PHE A 56 8.29 -4.15 3.07
C PHE A 56 7.86 -3.29 4.25
N LEU A 57 8.65 -3.25 5.33
CA LEU A 57 8.32 -2.47 6.52
C LEU A 57 8.29 -0.96 6.23
N ALA A 58 9.27 -0.45 5.48
CA ALA A 58 9.32 0.96 5.10
C ALA A 58 8.12 1.36 4.22
N SER A 59 7.79 0.54 3.21
CA SER A 59 6.64 0.79 2.35
C SER A 59 5.31 0.64 3.10
N PHE A 60 5.21 -0.28 4.06
CA PHE A 60 4.02 -0.45 4.88
C PHE A 60 3.80 0.75 5.81
N ALA A 61 4.84 1.22 6.49
CA ALA A 61 4.80 2.45 7.27
C ALA A 61 4.42 3.65 6.41
N GLY A 62 4.97 3.73 5.18
CA GLY A 62 4.61 4.74 4.18
C GLY A 62 3.15 4.68 3.77
N LEU A 63 2.58 3.49 3.57
CA LEU A 63 1.17 3.28 3.23
C LEU A 63 0.25 3.74 4.37
N ILE A 64 0.56 3.36 5.61
CA ILE A 64 -0.18 3.80 6.80
C ILE A 64 -0.13 5.32 6.91
N TYR A 65 1.05 5.92 6.76
CA TYR A 65 1.21 7.37 6.81
C TYR A 65 0.44 8.07 5.69
N PHE A 66 0.46 7.51 4.47
CA PHE A 66 -0.31 8.02 3.34
C PHE A 66 -1.81 8.02 3.65
N TYR A 67 -2.36 6.90 4.15
CA TYR A 67 -3.77 6.83 4.55
C TYR A 67 -4.09 7.79 5.69
N TYR A 68 -3.25 7.84 6.72
CA TYR A 68 -3.43 8.79 7.80
C TYR A 68 -3.52 10.23 7.27
N LYS A 69 -2.59 10.65 6.40
CA LYS A 69 -2.60 11.99 5.81
C LYS A 69 -3.82 12.22 4.91
N LEU A 70 -4.25 11.19 4.17
CA LEU A 70 -5.41 11.26 3.29
C LEU A 70 -6.71 11.53 4.06
N TRP A 71 -6.82 11.00 5.28
CA TRP A 71 -8.02 11.10 6.11
C TRP A 71 -7.95 12.17 7.22
N LYS A 72 -6.75 12.61 7.64
CA LYS A 72 -6.54 13.56 8.76
C LYS A 72 -7.23 14.92 8.62
N GLY A 73 -7.48 15.41 7.40
CA GLY A 73 -7.96 16.78 7.19
C GLY A 73 -9.49 16.97 7.16
N LYS A 74 -10.27 15.92 7.39
CA LYS A 74 -11.69 15.86 7.01
C LYS A 74 -12.54 14.95 7.92
N LEU A 75 -12.01 14.59 9.09
CA LEU A 75 -12.72 13.92 10.20
C LEU A 75 -13.27 14.97 11.17
#